data_AF-A0A2C5XT23-F1
#
_entry.id   AF-A0A2C5XT23-F1
#
_cell.length_a   1.000
_cell.length_b   1.000
_cell.length_c   1.000
_cell.angle_alpha   90.00
_cell.angle_beta   90.00
_cell.angle_gamma   90.00
#
_symmetry.space_group_name_H-M   'P 1'
#
loop_
_entity.id
_entity.type
_entity.pdbx_description
1 polymer ?
#
loop_
_entity_poly.entity_id
_entity_poly.type
_entity_poly.pdbx_seq_one_letter_code
_entity_poly.pdbx_strand_id
1 'polypeptide(L)'
;MPHTTYFNVYEHVVPGCHVREYPGTTSGQQEDVIRLHVKQYKPWTPPQGAAVTLIAMHGLGFPKARELYEPLWDSLYEESSAHGYSIRGLWMADMAQMGVAFSMRGCNLSFMHPRLFTSLILLDPAFLITEKGETLSQNRNLNKTIQCRDVWKSRAEAAAHVEKAFSSWDPRVRGLMVRDGFRHLPTALYPKLPAGADAERKPVTLTTTKYHVAGMLWRSLSDCRRINGRFVVDRQTHGDLDPRWSEGDAVSFNSAKALQH
;
A
#
# COMPACT_ATOMS: atom_id res chain seq x y z
N MET A 1 -8.46 -8.93 20.13
CA MET A 1 -9.65 -8.15 19.73
C MET A 1 -10.14 -8.66 18.40
N PRO A 2 -11.46 -8.79 18.19
CA PRO A 2 -12.03 -9.32 16.95
C PRO A 2 -11.62 -8.45 15.76
N HIS A 3 -11.52 -9.09 14.59
CA HIS A 3 -11.39 -8.45 13.31
C HIS A 3 -12.74 -7.81 12.94
N THR A 4 -12.81 -6.48 12.95
CA THR A 4 -14.02 -5.66 12.70
C THR A 4 -15.20 -5.90 13.66
N THR A 5 -16.07 -4.90 13.81
CA THR A 5 -17.22 -4.93 14.72
C THR A 5 -18.53 -5.20 13.98
N TYR A 6 -18.64 -4.80 12.70
CA TYR A 6 -19.90 -4.84 11.96
C TYR A 6 -19.94 -5.82 10.79
N PHE A 7 -18.82 -6.48 10.49
CA PHE A 7 -18.65 -7.26 9.28
C PHE A 7 -18.31 -8.72 9.54
N ASN A 8 -18.88 -9.60 8.73
CA ASN A 8 -18.36 -10.94 8.49
C ASN A 8 -17.20 -10.85 7.49
N VAL A 9 -16.03 -11.35 7.89
CA VAL A 9 -14.82 -11.35 7.07
C VAL A 9 -14.64 -12.71 6.40
N TYR A 10 -14.51 -12.71 5.08
CA TYR A 10 -14.21 -13.90 4.28
C TYR A 10 -12.88 -13.70 3.56
N GLU A 11 -12.03 -14.71 3.60
CA GLU A 11 -10.74 -14.69 2.91
C GLU A 11 -10.80 -15.53 1.65
N HIS A 12 -10.26 -14.97 0.57
CA HIS A 12 -10.21 -15.59 -0.75
C HIS A 12 -8.77 -15.57 -1.25
N VAL A 13 -8.40 -16.60 -2.01
CA VAL A 13 -7.12 -16.64 -2.74
C VAL A 13 -7.45 -16.83 -4.21
N VAL A 14 -7.14 -15.82 -5.02
CA VAL A 14 -7.46 -15.80 -6.45
C VAL A 14 -6.19 -15.74 -7.29
N PRO A 15 -6.17 -16.34 -8.49
CA PRO A 15 -5.07 -16.15 -9.42
C PRO A 15 -5.00 -14.67 -9.85
N GLY A 16 -3.82 -14.09 -9.84
CA GLY A 16 -3.55 -12.76 -10.37
C GLY A 16 -3.41 -12.77 -11.90
N CYS A 17 -3.27 -11.59 -12.51
CA CYS A 17 -3.08 -11.48 -13.94
C CYS A 17 -1.77 -12.12 -14.42
N HIS A 18 -1.83 -12.75 -15.60
CA HIS A 18 -0.65 -13.30 -16.28
C HIS A 18 0.15 -12.23 -17.01
N VAL A 19 -0.53 -11.21 -17.54
CA VAL A 19 0.13 -10.05 -18.17
C VAL A 19 0.80 -9.21 -17.10
N ARG A 20 2.13 -9.24 -17.12
CA ARG A 20 2.98 -8.51 -16.18
C ARG A 20 3.88 -7.61 -16.99
N GLU A 21 3.91 -6.35 -16.58
CA GLU A 21 4.62 -5.27 -17.27
C GLU A 21 6.11 -5.56 -17.43
N TYR A 22 6.70 -6.39 -16.56
CA TYR A 22 8.13 -6.69 -16.56
C TYR A 22 8.46 -8.19 -16.52
N PRO A 23 9.46 -8.66 -17.29
CA PRO A 23 10.04 -9.99 -17.13
C PRO A 23 10.72 -10.13 -15.76
N GLY A 24 10.68 -11.32 -15.16
CA GLY A 24 11.29 -11.57 -13.83
C GLY A 24 10.45 -11.06 -12.66
N THR A 25 9.13 -10.91 -12.86
CA THR A 25 8.19 -10.62 -11.76
C THR A 25 7.98 -11.84 -10.84
N THR A 26 8.38 -13.03 -11.29
CA THR A 26 8.42 -14.28 -10.52
C THR A 26 9.86 -14.72 -10.30
N SER A 27 10.11 -15.45 -9.21
CA SER A 27 11.41 -16.06 -8.96
C SER A 27 11.65 -17.35 -9.75
N GLY A 28 10.59 -17.95 -10.28
CA GLY A 28 10.62 -19.17 -11.09
C GLY A 28 10.41 -18.87 -12.57
N GLN A 29 9.43 -19.53 -13.18
CA GLN A 29 9.08 -19.31 -14.58
C GLN A 29 8.22 -18.04 -14.72
N GLN A 30 8.33 -17.37 -15.86
CA GLN A 30 7.55 -16.16 -16.15
C GLN A 30 6.03 -16.44 -16.06
N GLU A 31 5.61 -17.66 -16.42
CA GLU A 31 4.21 -18.11 -16.41
C GLU A 31 3.69 -18.50 -15.01
N ASP A 32 4.55 -18.48 -13.98
CA ASP A 32 4.14 -18.86 -12.63
C ASP A 32 3.02 -17.93 -12.13
N VAL A 33 1.95 -18.54 -11.64
CA VAL A 33 0.75 -17.83 -11.18
C VAL A 33 1.02 -17.18 -9.83
N ILE A 34 1.05 -15.84 -9.81
CA ILE A 34 0.98 -15.09 -8.56
C ILE A 34 -0.45 -15.19 -8.05
N ARG A 35 -0.59 -15.50 -6.76
CA ARG A 35 -1.90 -15.53 -6.10
C ARG A 35 -2.10 -14.24 -5.31
N LEU A 36 -3.29 -13.67 -5.45
CA LEU A 36 -3.74 -12.52 -4.68
C LEU A 36 -4.58 -13.03 -3.52
N HIS A 37 -4.26 -12.58 -2.31
CA HIS A 37 -5.16 -12.73 -1.19
C HIS A 37 -6.16 -11.57 -1.21
N VAL A 38 -7.43 -11.85 -0.97
CA VAL A 38 -8.53 -10.89 -1.01
C VAL A 38 -9.39 -11.09 0.21
N LYS A 39 -9.67 -10.01 0.95
CA LYS A 39 -10.63 -10.01 2.05
C LYS A 39 -11.94 -9.39 1.58
N GLN A 40 -13.02 -10.09 1.85
CA GLN A 40 -14.38 -9.63 1.64
C GLN A 40 -15.03 -9.38 3.00
N TYR A 41 -15.60 -8.20 3.16
CA TYR A 41 -16.30 -7.77 4.36
C TYR A 41 -17.77 -7.61 4.01
N LYS A 42 -18.64 -8.40 4.63
CA LYS A 42 -20.10 -8.32 4.46
C LYS A 42 -20.72 -7.82 5.77
N PRO A 43 -21.51 -6.74 5.76
CA PRO A 43 -22.23 -6.30 6.95
C PRO A 43 -23.10 -7.43 7.49
N TRP A 44 -23.25 -7.50 8.81
CA TRP A 44 -24.18 -8.45 9.44
C TRP A 44 -25.63 -8.21 9.02
N THR A 45 -25.99 -6.94 8.88
CA THR A 45 -27.31 -6.53 8.39
C THR A 45 -27.20 -6.09 6.93
N PRO A 46 -27.50 -6.97 5.97
CA PRO A 46 -27.43 -6.60 4.57
C PRO A 46 -28.47 -5.52 4.23
N PRO A 47 -28.12 -4.52 3.40
CA PRO A 47 -29.05 -3.48 3.02
C PRO A 47 -30.15 -4.01 2.09
N GLN A 48 -31.39 -3.58 2.30
CA GLN A 48 -32.55 -4.00 1.51
C GLN A 48 -32.76 -3.17 0.23
N GLY A 49 -32.05 -2.05 0.07
CA GLY A 49 -32.24 -1.09 -1.02
C GLY A 49 -30.97 -0.79 -1.82
N ALA A 50 -30.93 0.41 -2.41
CA ALA A 50 -29.75 0.94 -3.07
C ALA A 50 -28.58 1.00 -2.08
N ALA A 51 -27.46 0.39 -2.45
CA ALA A 51 -26.30 0.26 -1.57
C ALA A 51 -25.01 0.23 -2.39
N VAL A 52 -23.95 0.75 -1.79
CA VAL A 52 -22.63 0.86 -2.43
C VAL A 52 -21.77 -0.35 -2.13
N THR A 53 -20.94 -0.75 -3.09
CA THR A 53 -19.87 -1.73 -2.86
C THR A 53 -18.55 -0.99 -2.90
N LEU A 54 -17.73 -1.18 -1.87
CA LEU A 54 -16.44 -0.52 -1.75
C LEU A 54 -15.35 -1.50 -2.21
N ILE A 55 -14.46 -1.03 -3.08
CA ILE A 55 -13.27 -1.76 -3.47
C ILE A 55 -12.07 -0.93 -3.01
N ALA A 56 -11.32 -1.49 -2.07
CA ALA A 56 -10.20 -0.82 -1.42
C ALA A 56 -8.88 -1.49 -1.80
N MET A 57 -7.83 -0.67 -1.81
CA MET A 57 -6.46 -1.11 -2.02
C MET A 57 -5.57 -0.42 -0.99
N HIS A 58 -4.57 -1.12 -0.44
CA HIS A 58 -3.74 -0.59 0.65
C HIS A 58 -2.60 0.30 0.15
N GLY A 59 -2.14 1.25 0.96
CA GLY A 59 -0.93 2.03 0.69
C GLY A 59 0.37 1.20 0.80
N LEU A 60 1.48 1.79 0.34
CA LEU A 60 2.80 1.15 0.36
C LEU A 60 3.32 0.92 1.79
N GLY A 61 4.09 -0.15 1.97
CA GLY A 61 5.05 -0.25 3.06
C GLY A 61 4.55 -0.78 4.40
N PHE A 62 3.27 -1.13 4.54
CA PHE A 62 2.74 -1.63 5.80
C PHE A 62 2.60 -3.16 5.84
N PRO A 63 3.13 -3.82 6.89
CA PRO A 63 2.96 -5.25 7.06
C PRO A 63 1.51 -5.59 7.38
N LYS A 64 0.93 -6.59 6.68
CA LYS A 64 -0.48 -6.97 6.86
C LYS A 64 -1.40 -5.74 6.79
N ALA A 65 -1.20 -4.94 5.74
CA ALA A 65 -1.83 -3.63 5.62
C ALA A 65 -3.35 -3.69 5.66
N ARG A 66 -3.98 -4.78 5.19
CA ARG A 66 -5.44 -4.92 5.15
C ARG A 66 -6.08 -4.84 6.52
N GLU A 67 -5.49 -5.53 7.49
CA GLU A 67 -5.97 -5.55 8.88
C GLU A 67 -5.93 -4.14 9.50
N LEU A 68 -4.98 -3.30 9.11
CA LEU A 68 -4.86 -1.93 9.62
C LEU A 68 -6.01 -1.00 9.18
N TYR A 69 -6.74 -1.34 8.11
CA TYR A 69 -7.90 -0.56 7.67
C TYR A 69 -9.20 -1.05 8.30
N GLU A 70 -9.21 -2.17 9.04
CA GLU A 70 -10.42 -2.68 9.69
C GLU A 70 -11.12 -1.64 10.59
N PRO A 71 -10.39 -0.83 11.41
CA PRO A 71 -11.02 0.24 12.19
C PRO A 71 -11.65 1.34 11.32
N LEU A 72 -11.11 1.59 10.12
CA LEU A 72 -11.68 2.54 9.16
C LEU A 72 -13.01 2.01 8.59
N TRP A 73 -13.09 0.71 8.30
CA TRP A 73 -14.33 0.09 7.81
C TRP A 73 -15.45 0.17 8.84
N ASP A 74 -15.13 -0.05 10.12
CA ASP A 74 -16.10 0.08 11.21
C ASP A 74 -16.60 1.52 11.33
N SER A 75 -15.70 2.50 11.35
CA SER A 75 -16.09 3.92 11.44
C SER A 75 -16.87 4.37 10.19
N LEU A 76 -16.51 3.90 9.00
CA LEU A 76 -17.25 4.21 7.78
C LEU A 76 -18.66 3.62 7.80
N TYR A 77 -18.82 2.42 8.36
CA TYR A 77 -20.13 1.80 8.52
C TYR A 77 -21.01 2.55 9.52
N GLU A 78 -20.45 2.99 10.65
CA GLU A 78 -21.16 3.83 11.63
C GLU A 78 -21.67 5.13 10.99
N GLU A 79 -20.79 5.86 10.31
CA GLU A 79 -21.11 7.13 9.64
C GLU A 79 -22.09 6.95 8.46
N SER A 80 -22.15 5.76 7.85
CA SER A 80 -23.06 5.51 6.71
C SER A 80 -24.52 5.76 7.05
N SER A 81 -24.92 5.37 8.27
CA SER A 81 -26.28 5.55 8.77
C SER A 81 -26.64 7.03 8.98
N ALA A 82 -25.67 7.84 9.43
CA ALA A 82 -25.83 9.29 9.61
C ALA A 82 -25.85 10.06 8.27
N HIS A 83 -25.29 9.50 7.21
CA HIS A 83 -25.17 10.17 5.90
C HIS A 83 -26.06 9.56 4.81
N GLY A 84 -27.00 8.68 5.19
CA GLY A 84 -28.06 8.20 4.29
C GLY A 84 -27.59 7.28 3.16
N TYR A 85 -26.42 6.64 3.31
CA TYR A 85 -25.96 5.61 2.39
C TYR A 85 -25.81 4.27 3.11
N SER A 86 -25.88 3.17 2.37
CA SER A 86 -25.71 1.83 2.93
C SER A 86 -24.62 1.08 2.18
N ILE A 87 -23.79 0.35 2.94
CA ILE A 87 -22.70 -0.45 2.38
C ILE A 87 -23.23 -1.88 2.17
N ARG A 88 -23.15 -2.40 0.94
CA ARG A 88 -23.49 -3.79 0.61
C ARG A 88 -22.36 -4.75 0.93
N GLY A 89 -21.14 -4.29 0.73
CA GLY A 89 -19.94 -5.07 0.98
C GLY A 89 -18.69 -4.28 0.65
N LEU A 90 -17.58 -4.74 1.21
CA LEU A 90 -16.26 -4.19 0.94
C LEU A 90 -15.31 -5.30 0.51
N TRP A 91 -14.49 -5.02 -0.47
CA TRP A 91 -13.47 -5.92 -0.97
C TRP A 91 -12.12 -5.24 -0.87
N MET A 92 -11.14 -5.94 -0.30
CA MET A 92 -9.78 -5.43 -0.20
C MET A 92 -8.80 -6.48 -0.69
N ALA A 93 -8.10 -6.17 -1.77
CA ALA A 93 -7.12 -7.06 -2.39
C ALA A 93 -5.69 -6.63 -2.04
N ASP A 94 -4.79 -7.60 -1.88
CA ASP A 94 -3.35 -7.31 -1.95
C ASP A 94 -2.96 -6.93 -3.37
N MET A 95 -1.89 -6.16 -3.48
CA MET A 95 -1.26 -5.91 -4.78
C MET A 95 -0.18 -6.95 -5.10
N ALA A 96 -0.30 -7.61 -6.25
CA ALA A 96 0.82 -8.34 -6.85
C ALA A 96 1.85 -7.42 -7.54
N GLN A 97 1.39 -6.32 -8.14
CA GLN A 97 2.23 -5.41 -8.92
C GLN A 97 2.58 -4.18 -8.09
N MET A 98 3.67 -4.27 -7.35
CA MET A 98 4.09 -3.22 -6.41
C MET A 98 5.20 -2.37 -7.05
N GLY A 99 4.78 -1.32 -7.75
CA GLY A 99 5.64 -0.25 -8.29
C GLY A 99 5.00 1.11 -8.02
N VAL A 100 5.72 2.18 -8.34
CA VAL A 100 5.37 3.57 -7.94
C VAL A 100 4.13 4.14 -8.58
N ALA A 101 3.69 3.54 -9.67
CA ALA A 101 2.39 3.82 -10.26
C ALA A 101 1.23 3.26 -9.44
N PHE A 102 1.38 2.81 -8.19
CA PHE A 102 0.28 2.09 -7.52
C PHE A 102 -1.03 2.91 -7.39
N SER A 103 -0.95 4.18 -6.97
CA SER A 103 -2.10 5.10 -7.01
C SER A 103 -2.66 5.23 -8.44
N MET A 104 -1.76 5.34 -9.41
CA MET A 104 -2.05 5.39 -10.84
C MET A 104 -2.64 4.07 -11.39
N ARG A 105 -2.37 2.90 -10.79
CA ARG A 105 -2.93 1.60 -11.21
C ARG A 105 -4.39 1.44 -10.78
N GLY A 106 -4.74 1.95 -9.59
CA GLY A 106 -6.15 2.10 -9.20
C GLY A 106 -6.91 2.99 -10.20
N CYS A 107 -6.31 4.12 -10.58
CA CYS A 107 -6.84 4.99 -11.63
C CYS A 107 -6.89 4.28 -13.00
N ASN A 108 -5.87 3.50 -13.35
CA ASN A 108 -5.78 2.78 -14.62
C ASN A 108 -6.88 1.70 -14.71
N LEU A 109 -7.25 1.06 -13.60
CA LEU A 109 -8.40 0.16 -13.58
C LEU A 109 -9.71 0.88 -13.95
N SER A 110 -9.89 2.11 -13.45
CA SER A 110 -11.02 2.97 -13.86
C SER A 110 -10.95 3.34 -15.34
N PHE A 111 -9.76 3.57 -15.90
CA PHE A 111 -9.59 3.84 -17.34
C PHE A 111 -9.85 2.62 -18.22
N MET A 112 -9.35 1.44 -17.84
CA MET A 112 -9.56 0.18 -18.58
C MET A 112 -11.01 -0.30 -18.49
N HIS A 113 -11.67 -0.05 -17.37
CA HIS A 113 -13.05 -0.46 -17.12
C HIS A 113 -13.91 0.72 -16.65
N PRO A 114 -14.25 1.67 -17.55
CA PRO A 114 -14.95 2.91 -17.20
C PRO A 114 -16.38 2.68 -16.69
N ARG A 115 -16.92 1.47 -16.86
CA ARG A 115 -18.25 1.07 -16.38
C ARG A 115 -18.22 0.33 -15.04
N LEU A 116 -17.03 0.05 -14.50
CA LEU A 116 -16.87 -0.73 -13.27
C LEU A 116 -17.08 0.11 -12.02
N PHE A 117 -16.55 1.34 -12.01
CA PHE A 117 -16.62 2.24 -10.86
C PHE A 117 -17.48 3.46 -11.15
N THR A 118 -18.36 3.77 -10.20
CA THR A 118 -19.12 5.03 -10.22
C THR A 118 -18.28 6.20 -9.73
N SER A 119 -17.40 5.95 -8.75
CA SER A 119 -16.60 6.99 -8.09
C SER A 119 -15.24 6.42 -7.69
N LEU A 120 -14.21 7.27 -7.69
CA LEU A 120 -12.87 6.96 -7.22
C LEU A 120 -12.51 7.91 -6.07
N ILE A 121 -12.06 7.36 -4.94
CA ILE A 121 -11.62 8.13 -3.78
C ILE A 121 -10.14 7.82 -3.55
N LEU A 122 -9.30 8.85 -3.61
CA LEU A 122 -7.87 8.74 -3.38
C LEU A 122 -7.52 9.35 -2.02
N LEU A 123 -7.12 8.50 -1.07
CA LEU A 123 -6.65 8.93 0.25
C LEU A 123 -5.13 9.04 0.22
N ASP A 124 -4.62 10.27 0.31
CA ASP A 124 -3.19 10.59 0.24
C ASP A 124 -2.50 9.96 -0.99
N PRO A 125 -2.90 10.34 -2.23
CA PRO A 125 -2.27 9.81 -3.42
C PRO A 125 -0.80 10.24 -3.47
N ALA A 126 0.10 9.29 -3.30
CA ALA A 126 1.53 9.53 -3.49
C ALA A 126 1.83 9.65 -5.00
N PHE A 127 1.89 10.88 -5.51
CA PHE A 127 2.49 11.18 -6.80
C PHE A 127 4.00 11.35 -6.60
N LEU A 128 4.79 10.45 -7.18
CA LEU A 128 6.25 10.40 -6.94
C LEU A 128 7.07 11.16 -8.00
N ILE A 129 6.39 11.88 -8.89
CA ILE A 129 6.97 12.72 -9.93
C ILE A 129 6.30 14.09 -9.82
N THR A 130 7.09 15.15 -9.76
CA THR A 130 6.57 16.53 -9.82
C THR A 130 6.16 16.88 -11.25
N GLU A 131 5.39 17.95 -11.44
CA GLU A 131 5.09 18.48 -12.79
C GLU A 131 6.35 18.76 -13.62
N LYS A 132 7.50 18.96 -12.98
CA LYS A 132 8.81 19.17 -13.62
C LYS A 132 9.54 17.87 -13.99
N GLY A 133 8.91 16.71 -13.79
CA GLY A 133 9.53 15.40 -14.02
C GLY A 133 10.58 15.03 -12.96
N GLU A 134 10.64 15.72 -11.82
CA GLU A 134 11.58 15.42 -10.75
C GLU A 134 10.99 14.33 -9.84
N THR A 135 11.80 13.32 -9.52
CA THR A 135 11.38 12.29 -8.58
C THR A 135 11.32 12.84 -7.17
N LEU A 136 10.14 12.83 -6.57
CA LEU A 136 9.98 13.14 -5.16
C LEU A 136 10.61 12.01 -4.35
N SER A 137 11.81 12.25 -3.85
CA SER A 137 12.40 11.55 -2.72
C SER A 137 12.69 10.05 -2.86
N GLN A 138 12.70 9.46 -4.07
CA GLN A 138 12.94 8.01 -4.26
C GLN A 138 14.20 7.49 -3.56
N ASN A 139 15.36 8.08 -3.85
CA ASN A 139 16.62 7.68 -3.22
C ASN A 139 16.61 7.91 -1.71
N ARG A 140 15.96 8.99 -1.25
CA ARG A 140 15.85 9.30 0.18
C ARG A 140 15.01 8.26 0.90
N ASN A 141 13.83 7.93 0.38
CA ASN A 141 12.90 6.97 0.97
C ASN A 141 13.46 5.56 0.90
N LEU A 142 14.10 5.19 -0.22
CA LEU A 142 14.79 3.92 -0.36
C LEU A 142 15.92 3.76 0.66
N ASN A 143 16.81 4.75 0.76
CA ASN A 143 17.90 4.73 1.74
C ASN A 143 17.36 4.62 3.17
N LYS A 144 16.32 5.39 3.49
CA LYS A 144 15.67 5.35 4.80
C LYS A 144 15.03 4.00 5.09
N THR A 145 14.41 3.34 4.11
CA THR A 145 13.82 1.99 4.25
C THR A 145 14.90 0.93 4.45
N ILE A 146 15.99 0.95 3.68
CA ILE A 146 17.07 -0.03 3.78
C ILE A 146 17.81 0.11 5.11
N GLN A 147 18.03 1.34 5.56
CA GLN A 147 18.66 1.65 6.84
C GLN A 147 17.71 1.51 8.03
N CYS A 148 16.40 1.35 7.78
CA CYS A 148 15.42 1.20 8.84
C CYS A 148 15.73 -0.04 9.69
N ARG A 149 15.47 0.12 10.98
CA ARG A 149 15.50 -0.96 11.95
C ARG A 149 14.39 -1.96 11.61
N ASP A 150 14.77 -3.22 11.40
CA ASP A 150 13.84 -4.30 11.01
C ASP A 150 13.74 -5.41 12.06
N VAL A 151 14.51 -5.31 13.15
CA VAL A 151 14.55 -6.33 14.21
C VAL A 151 14.47 -5.70 15.59
N TRP A 152 13.62 -6.27 16.44
CA TRP A 152 13.39 -5.90 17.82
C TRP A 152 13.67 -7.10 18.73
N LYS A 153 14.19 -6.83 19.93
CA LYS A 153 14.57 -7.87 20.90
C LYS A 153 13.35 -8.57 21.51
N SER A 154 12.20 -7.89 21.51
CA SER A 154 10.91 -8.44 21.94
C SER A 154 9.77 -7.70 21.26
N ARG A 155 8.57 -8.30 21.30
CA ARG A 155 7.35 -7.63 20.84
C ARG A 155 7.00 -6.38 21.66
N ALA A 156 7.35 -6.35 22.95
CA ALA A 156 7.16 -5.17 23.79
C ALA A 156 8.03 -3.98 23.34
N GLU A 157 9.27 -4.23 22.94
CA GLU A 157 10.14 -3.19 22.37
C GLU A 157 9.59 -2.69 21.01
N ALA A 158 9.08 -3.61 20.19
CA ALA A 158 8.42 -3.26 18.93
C ALA A 158 7.17 -2.40 19.16
N ALA A 159 6.37 -2.72 20.20
CA ALA A 159 5.20 -1.94 20.59
C ALA A 159 5.59 -0.51 21.01
N ALA A 160 6.60 -0.36 21.87
CA ALA A 160 7.10 0.95 22.28
C ALA A 160 7.61 1.78 21.07
N HIS A 161 8.22 1.12 20.08
CA HIS A 161 8.61 1.78 18.84
C HIS A 161 7.40 2.26 18.04
N VAL A 162 6.35 1.44 17.88
CA VAL A 162 5.11 1.81 17.16
C VAL A 162 4.41 2.98 17.84
N GLU A 163 4.26 2.94 19.17
CA GLU A 163 3.65 4.04 19.93
C GLU A 163 4.40 5.37 19.73
N LYS A 164 5.73 5.33 19.66
CA LYS A 164 6.55 6.52 19.43
C LYS A 164 6.52 7.00 17.97
N ALA A 165 6.68 6.07 17.02
CA ALA A 165 6.84 6.39 15.60
C ALA A 165 5.52 6.77 14.92
N PHE A 166 4.41 6.20 15.38
CA PHE A 166 3.06 6.36 14.80
C PHE A 166 2.07 6.92 15.83
N SER A 167 2.54 7.84 16.69
CA SER A 167 1.74 8.44 17.77
C SER A 167 0.46 9.13 17.30
N SER A 168 0.44 9.64 16.05
CA SER A 168 -0.72 10.29 15.43
C SER A 168 -1.78 9.32 14.90
N TRP A 169 -1.50 8.02 14.82
CA TRP A 169 -2.45 7.03 14.31
C TRP A 169 -3.62 6.80 15.28
N ASP A 170 -4.70 6.18 14.79
CA ASP A 170 -5.76 5.68 15.66
C ASP A 170 -5.18 4.58 16.60
N PRO A 171 -5.46 4.62 17.91
CA PRO A 171 -4.98 3.61 18.86
C PRO A 171 -5.35 2.16 18.47
N ARG A 172 -6.51 1.95 17.84
CA ARG A 172 -6.95 0.64 17.33
C ARG A 172 -6.00 0.14 16.26
N VAL A 173 -5.59 1.02 15.34
CA VAL A 173 -4.65 0.70 14.26
C VAL A 173 -3.26 0.38 14.82
N ARG A 174 -2.79 1.15 15.81
CA ARG A 174 -1.52 0.82 16.51
C ARG A 174 -1.58 -0.54 17.18
N GLY A 175 -2.68 -0.87 17.88
CA GLY A 175 -2.87 -2.17 18.50
C GLY A 175 -2.81 -3.33 17.49
N LEU A 176 -3.43 -3.15 16.32
CA LEU A 176 -3.37 -4.12 15.23
C LEU A 176 -1.96 -4.26 14.65
N MET A 177 -1.24 -3.16 14.47
CA MET A 177 0.16 -3.17 14.02
C MET A 177 1.06 -3.94 15.00
N VAL A 178 0.88 -3.76 16.31
CA VAL A 178 1.65 -4.50 17.33
C VAL A 178 1.28 -6.00 17.33
N ARG A 179 0.01 -6.33 17.09
CA ARG A 179 -0.47 -7.71 17.06
C ARG A 179 0.01 -8.48 15.83
N ASP A 180 -0.15 -7.90 14.64
CA ASP A 180 -0.04 -8.61 13.36
C ASP A 180 1.12 -8.12 12.48
N GLY A 181 1.64 -6.92 12.75
CA GLY A 181 2.72 -6.32 11.99
C GLY A 181 4.07 -7.00 12.20
N PHE A 182 4.21 -7.82 13.25
CA PHE A 182 5.46 -8.45 13.66
C PHE A 182 5.36 -9.98 13.70
N ARG A 183 6.39 -10.67 13.22
CA ARG A 183 6.58 -12.13 13.33
C ARG A 183 7.81 -12.48 14.15
N HIS A 184 7.79 -13.63 14.80
CA HIS A 184 8.93 -14.12 15.58
C HIS A 184 10.11 -14.54 14.69
N LEU A 185 11.31 -14.37 15.22
CA LEU A 185 12.53 -14.96 14.67
C LEU A 185 12.74 -16.39 15.23
N PRO A 186 13.46 -17.27 14.50
CA PRO A 186 14.16 -17.03 13.22
C PRO A 186 13.22 -17.00 12.01
N THR A 187 13.68 -16.35 10.94
CA THR A 187 13.01 -16.33 9.62
C THR A 187 14.03 -16.59 8.51
N ALA A 188 13.60 -16.85 7.28
CA ALA A 188 14.51 -17.03 6.14
C ALA A 188 15.48 -15.84 5.95
N LEU A 189 15.05 -14.63 6.28
CA LEU A 189 15.87 -13.42 6.21
C LEU A 189 16.86 -13.28 7.38
N TYR A 190 16.48 -13.82 8.54
CA TYR A 190 17.23 -13.74 9.78
C TYR A 190 17.32 -15.15 10.40
N PRO A 191 18.16 -16.04 9.83
CA PRO A 191 18.24 -17.45 10.24
C PRO A 191 18.92 -17.62 11.61
N LYS A 192 19.74 -16.64 12.02
CA LYS A 192 20.38 -16.57 13.33
C LYS A 192 19.76 -15.45 14.14
N LEU A 193 19.66 -15.66 15.45
CA LEU A 193 19.22 -14.61 16.37
C LEU A 193 20.25 -13.46 16.38
N PRO A 194 19.81 -12.20 16.45
CA PRO A 194 20.71 -11.05 16.55
C PRO A 194 21.61 -11.14 17.78
N ALA A 195 22.82 -10.58 17.70
CA ALA A 195 23.72 -10.48 18.86
C ALA A 195 23.03 -9.71 20.00
N GLY A 196 22.95 -10.32 21.19
CA GLY A 196 22.25 -9.76 22.35
C GLY A 196 20.72 -9.89 22.33
N ALA A 197 20.16 -10.68 21.40
CA ALA A 197 18.77 -11.10 21.48
C ALA A 197 18.64 -12.34 22.37
N ASP A 198 17.77 -12.24 23.36
CA ASP A 198 17.44 -13.33 24.26
C ASP A 198 16.39 -14.22 23.60
N ALA A 199 16.72 -15.49 23.39
CA ALA A 199 15.84 -16.47 22.75
C ALA A 199 14.52 -16.63 23.53
N GLU A 200 14.55 -16.46 24.86
CA GLU A 200 13.35 -16.56 25.70
C GLU A 200 12.40 -15.38 25.48
N ARG A 201 12.93 -14.21 25.13
CA ARG A 201 12.13 -12.99 24.86
C ARG A 201 11.49 -12.95 23.48
N LYS A 202 11.71 -14.00 22.67
CA LYS A 202 11.12 -14.21 21.33
C LYS A 202 11.24 -12.95 20.44
N PRO A 203 12.44 -12.61 19.99
CA PRO A 203 12.67 -11.42 19.15
C PRO A 203 11.80 -11.45 17.89
N VAL A 204 11.51 -10.27 17.38
CA VAL A 204 10.55 -10.09 16.28
C VAL A 204 11.12 -9.24 15.15
N THR A 205 10.57 -9.44 13.96
CA THR A 205 10.82 -8.65 12.75
C THR A 205 9.49 -8.34 12.07
N LEU A 206 9.46 -7.40 11.12
CA LEU A 206 8.25 -7.08 10.38
C LEU A 206 7.76 -8.30 9.56
N THR A 207 6.44 -8.46 9.44
CA THR A 207 5.86 -9.51 8.58
C THR A 207 6.12 -9.22 7.11
N THR A 208 6.14 -7.96 6.71
CA THR A 208 6.61 -7.47 5.40
C THR A 208 8.02 -6.94 5.57
N THR A 209 8.96 -7.53 4.85
CA THR A 209 10.38 -7.19 5.00
C THR A 209 10.65 -5.79 4.47
N LYS A 210 11.63 -5.09 5.05
CA LYS A 210 12.12 -3.83 4.47
C LYS A 210 12.60 -3.98 3.02
N TYR A 211 13.02 -5.18 2.62
CA TYR A 211 13.43 -5.48 1.24
C TYR A 211 12.24 -5.58 0.29
N HIS A 212 11.10 -6.12 0.73
CA HIS A 212 9.86 -6.03 -0.05
C HIS A 212 9.50 -4.57 -0.25
N VAL A 213 9.47 -3.76 0.82
CA VAL A 213 9.18 -2.31 0.72
C VAL A 213 10.18 -1.58 -0.16
N ALA A 214 11.48 -1.87 -0.03
CA ALA A 214 12.53 -1.30 -0.88
C ALA A 214 12.33 -1.70 -2.35
N GLY A 215 11.95 -2.95 -2.63
CA GLY A 215 11.56 -3.41 -3.95
C GLY A 215 10.38 -2.63 -4.53
N MET A 216 9.38 -2.29 -3.71
CA MET A 216 8.24 -1.45 -4.14
C MET A 216 8.68 -0.05 -4.53
N LEU A 217 9.58 0.56 -3.74
CA LEU A 217 10.11 1.90 -4.00
C LEU A 217 11.06 1.91 -5.19
N TRP A 218 11.81 0.82 -5.42
CA TRP A 218 12.80 0.70 -6.49
C TRP A 218 12.19 0.36 -7.85
N ARG A 219 11.11 -0.43 -7.90
CA ARG A 219 10.36 -0.80 -9.14
C ARG A 219 9.62 0.38 -9.77
N SER A 220 10.09 1.59 -9.51
CA SER A 220 9.42 2.80 -9.88
C SER A 220 9.60 3.20 -11.33
N LEU A 221 10.71 2.89 -11.97
CA LEU A 221 11.18 3.64 -13.14
C LEU A 221 12.23 2.86 -13.93
N SER A 222 12.05 1.55 -14.13
CA SER A 222 13.04 0.72 -14.84
C SER A 222 13.35 1.26 -16.26
N ASP A 223 12.37 1.90 -16.90
CA ASP A 223 12.52 2.50 -18.23
C ASP A 223 12.77 4.01 -18.22
N CYS A 224 12.80 4.68 -17.06
CA CYS A 224 13.06 6.12 -17.03
C CYS A 224 14.57 6.37 -17.06
N ARG A 225 15.06 6.87 -18.19
CA ARG A 225 16.47 7.20 -18.37
C ARG A 225 16.71 8.63 -17.94
N ARG A 226 17.78 8.86 -17.18
CA ARG A 226 18.23 10.22 -16.89
C ARG A 226 19.13 10.69 -18.03
N ILE A 227 18.63 11.55 -18.91
CA ILE A 227 19.40 12.16 -20.01
C ILE A 227 19.60 13.63 -19.66
N ASN A 228 20.84 14.08 -19.54
CA ASN A 228 21.20 15.47 -19.21
C ASN A 228 20.51 16.01 -17.95
N GLY A 229 20.34 15.17 -16.93
CA GLY A 229 19.71 15.54 -15.65
C GLY A 229 18.18 15.54 -15.65
N ARG A 230 17.52 15.28 -16.78
CA ARG A 230 16.07 15.12 -16.90
C ARG A 230 15.67 13.66 -17.05
N PHE A 231 14.52 13.29 -16.48
CA PHE A 231 13.95 11.96 -16.68
C PHE A 231 13.23 11.90 -18.02
N VAL A 232 13.60 10.92 -18.83
CA VAL A 232 12.94 10.58 -20.09
C VAL A 232 12.27 9.23 -19.90
N VAL A 233 10.95 9.19 -20.01
CA VAL A 233 10.15 7.97 -19.88
C VAL A 233 9.75 7.49 -21.28
N ASP A 234 9.86 6.19 -21.54
CA ASP A 234 9.37 5.60 -22.78
C ASP A 234 7.84 5.63 -22.79
N ARG A 235 7.28 6.39 -23.75
CA ARG A 235 5.84 6.59 -23.92
C ARG A 235 5.12 5.33 -24.41
N GLN A 236 5.85 4.38 -25.00
CA GLN A 236 5.26 3.09 -25.41
C GLN A 236 4.99 2.18 -24.21
N THR A 237 5.74 2.35 -23.11
CA THR A 237 5.56 1.56 -21.89
C THR A 237 4.78 2.31 -20.80
N HIS A 238 4.68 3.66 -20.87
CA HIS A 238 4.03 4.50 -19.85
C HIS A 238 3.07 5.55 -20.49
N GLY A 239 2.01 5.07 -21.14
CA GLY A 239 1.04 5.91 -21.87
C GLY A 239 0.13 6.77 -21.00
N ASP A 240 0.16 6.60 -19.68
CA ASP A 240 -0.64 7.30 -18.67
C ASP A 240 0.03 8.57 -18.11
N LEU A 241 1.26 8.89 -18.53
CA LEU A 241 1.96 10.12 -18.15
C LEU A 241 1.53 11.32 -19.02
N ASP A 242 1.37 12.48 -18.38
CA ASP A 242 1.00 13.75 -19.04
C ASP A 242 2.04 14.12 -20.13
N PRO A 243 1.63 14.35 -21.38
CA PRO A 243 2.53 14.74 -22.48
C PRO A 243 3.44 15.94 -22.14
N ARG A 244 2.94 16.87 -21.34
CA ARG A 244 3.64 18.11 -20.98
C ARG A 244 4.85 17.86 -20.08
N TRP A 245 4.91 16.72 -19.39
CA TRP A 245 6.05 16.37 -18.54
C TRP A 245 7.31 16.01 -19.36
N SER A 246 7.15 15.82 -20.68
CA SER A 246 8.26 15.69 -21.64
C SER A 246 8.67 17.00 -22.31
N GLU A 247 7.84 18.04 -22.22
CA GLU A 247 7.99 19.31 -22.93
C GLU A 247 8.20 20.48 -21.95
N GLY A 248 9.45 20.63 -21.50
CA GLY A 248 10.13 21.94 -21.44
C GLY A 248 9.69 23.05 -20.47
N ASP A 249 8.46 23.13 -19.98
CA ASP A 249 7.98 24.36 -19.34
C ASP A 249 8.07 24.34 -17.81
N ALA A 250 9.06 25.08 -17.30
CA ALA A 250 9.30 25.28 -15.89
C ALA A 250 8.28 26.25 -15.27
N VAL A 251 7.26 25.72 -14.59
CA VAL A 251 6.42 26.53 -13.68
C VAL A 251 6.72 26.15 -12.24
N SER A 252 7.08 27.14 -11.42
CA SER A 252 7.35 26.97 -9.99
C SER A 252 6.03 26.98 -9.20
N PHE A 253 5.73 25.90 -8.48
CA PHE A 253 4.64 25.90 -7.50
C PHE A 253 5.20 26.24 -6.11
N ASN A 254 4.76 27.37 -5.56
CA ASN A 254 5.02 27.77 -4.18
C ASN A 254 3.81 27.34 -3.34
N SER A 255 4.01 26.43 -2.40
CA SER A 255 2.95 25.78 -1.60
C SER A 255 2.17 26.74 -0.69
N ALA A 256 2.48 28.03 -0.69
CA ALA A 256 1.80 29.05 0.11
C ALA A 256 0.61 29.75 -0.59
N LYS A 257 0.31 29.48 -1.87
CA LYS A 257 -0.76 30.18 -2.61
C LYS A 257 -1.99 29.35 -3.00
N ALA A 258 -2.08 28.06 -2.68
CA ALA A 258 -3.22 27.22 -3.06
C ALA A 258 -4.38 27.18 -2.03
N LEU A 259 -4.39 28.09 -1.05
CA LEU A 259 -5.50 28.23 -0.08
C LEU A 259 -6.26 29.56 -0.18
N GLN A 260 -6.12 30.28 -1.29
CA GLN A 260 -7.04 31.37 -1.61
C GLN A 260 -7.39 31.25 -3.09
N HIS A 261 -8.45 30.49 -3.39
CA HIS A 261 -9.58 30.84 -4.25
C HIS A 261 -10.57 29.67 -4.27
#